data_AF-C5ZZ20-F1
#
_entry.id   AF-C5ZZ20-F1
#
_cell.length_a   1.000
_cell.length_b   1.000
_cell.length_c   1.000
_cell.angle_alpha   90.00
_cell.angle_beta   90.00
_cell.angle_gamma   90.00
#
_symmetry.space_group_name_H-M   'P 1'
#
loop_
_entity.id
_entity.type
_entity.pdbx_description
1 polymer ?
#
loop_
_entity_poly.entity_id
_entity_poly.type
_entity_poly.pdbx_seq_one_letter_code
_entity_poly.pdbx_strand_id
1 'polypeptide(L)'
;MKCDFALQEITKKLDEIKEVWQIYEIFEKAKKDFNEEYESLSKDRDSLIQSFNETSAKNALLLSQNQELETQNKVLEQTLAKKQKALEELDSKVALEGIYFDFSNLESLCEDLKAHLEKIDTALPAKPNALQKLEVSYQQHQKLVAKPANSYVTLAQAQELYERIEVFLKHFKSLDLEIAKILLEVRDLKNQCQEKYEDSSKESL
;
A
#
# COMPACT_ATOMS: atom_id res chain seq x y z
N MET A 1 -21.78 -112.12 56.52
CA MET A 1 -22.20 -110.73 56.75
C MET A 1 -21.07 -109.69 56.74
N LYS A 2 -19.81 -109.99 57.12
CA LYS A 2 -18.72 -108.98 57.08
C LYS A 2 -18.25 -108.57 55.68
N CYS A 3 -18.33 -109.46 54.68
CA CYS A 3 -17.86 -109.17 53.32
C CYS A 3 -18.75 -108.17 52.56
N ASP A 4 -20.07 -108.17 52.78
CA ASP A 4 -21.00 -107.23 52.14
C ASP A 4 -20.77 -105.77 52.59
N PHE A 5 -20.51 -105.57 53.88
CA PHE A 5 -20.26 -104.24 54.44
C PHE A 5 -18.96 -103.62 53.89
N ALA A 6 -17.88 -104.41 53.81
CA ALA A 6 -16.62 -103.95 53.24
C ALA A 6 -16.73 -103.58 51.75
N LEU A 7 -17.50 -104.36 50.97
CA LEU A 7 -17.77 -104.06 49.56
C LEU A 7 -18.59 -102.78 49.38
N GLN A 8 -19.62 -102.55 50.21
CA GLN A 8 -20.40 -101.32 50.19
C GLN A 8 -19.56 -100.08 50.53
N GLU A 9 -18.69 -100.18 51.52
CA GLU A 9 -17.84 -99.07 51.94
C GLU A 9 -16.76 -98.74 50.89
N ILE A 10 -16.20 -99.76 50.22
CA ILE A 10 -15.29 -99.56 49.08
C ILE A 10 -16.02 -98.90 47.90
N THR A 11 -17.26 -99.32 47.60
CA THR A 11 -18.06 -98.74 46.51
C THR A 11 -18.34 -97.27 46.77
N LYS A 12 -18.71 -96.92 48.00
CA LYS A 12 -18.94 -95.52 48.40
C LYS A 12 -17.67 -94.66 48.24
N LYS A 13 -16.52 -95.14 48.70
CA LYS A 13 -15.24 -94.44 48.53
C LYS A 13 -14.85 -94.29 47.06
N LEU A 14 -15.16 -95.28 46.22
CA LEU A 14 -14.90 -95.22 44.79
C LEU A 14 -15.76 -94.14 44.12
N ASP A 15 -17.02 -94.01 44.51
CA ASP A 15 -17.89 -92.96 43.98
C ASP A 15 -17.48 -91.55 44.47
N GLU A 16 -17.07 -91.42 45.74
CA GLU A 16 -16.46 -90.18 46.26
C GLU A 16 -15.21 -89.78 45.46
N ILE A 17 -14.34 -90.74 45.12
CA ILE A 17 -13.15 -90.48 44.30
C ILE A 17 -13.53 -90.02 42.89
N LYS A 18 -14.58 -90.59 42.27
CA LYS A 18 -15.05 -90.17 40.94
C LYS A 18 -15.57 -88.73 40.97
N GLU A 19 -16.34 -88.35 41.99
CA GLU A 19 -16.85 -86.98 42.13
C GLU A 19 -15.71 -85.98 42.28
N VAL A 20 -14.72 -86.29 43.13
CA VAL A 20 -13.51 -85.45 43.30
C VAL A 20 -12.75 -85.31 41.98
N TRP A 21 -12.64 -86.39 41.20
CA TRP A 21 -11.94 -86.35 39.92
C TRP A 21 -12.66 -85.50 38.87
N GLN A 22 -14.00 -85.55 38.80
CA GLN A 22 -14.79 -84.66 37.94
C GLN A 22 -14.63 -83.18 38.32
N ILE A 23 -14.61 -82.88 39.62
CA ILE A 23 -14.36 -81.52 40.12
C ILE A 23 -12.96 -81.05 39.70
N TYR A 24 -11.95 -81.93 39.76
CA TYR A 24 -10.60 -81.62 39.32
C TYR A 24 -10.52 -81.31 37.82
N GLU A 25 -11.19 -82.09 36.97
CA GLU A 25 -11.24 -81.81 35.53
C GLU A 25 -11.90 -80.46 35.21
N ILE A 26 -13.00 -80.13 35.90
CA ILE A 26 -13.66 -78.82 35.77
C ILE A 26 -12.69 -77.70 36.18
N PHE A 27 -11.98 -77.88 37.29
CA PHE A 27 -11.03 -76.90 37.79
C PHE A 27 -9.86 -76.68 36.82
N GLU A 28 -9.24 -77.74 36.30
CA GLU A 28 -8.13 -77.61 35.33
C GLU A 28 -8.60 -76.94 34.03
N LYS A 29 -9.81 -77.25 33.56
CA LYS A 29 -10.39 -76.56 32.41
C LYS A 29 -10.60 -75.06 32.69
N ALA A 30 -11.23 -74.72 33.81
CA ALA A 30 -11.45 -73.32 34.20
C ALA A 30 -10.13 -72.56 34.40
N LYS A 31 -9.10 -73.21 34.95
CA LYS A 31 -7.77 -72.65 35.12
C LYS A 31 -7.11 -72.37 33.77
N LYS A 32 -7.26 -73.27 32.80
CA LYS A 32 -6.76 -73.08 31.44
C LYS A 32 -7.46 -71.90 30.75
N ASP A 33 -8.79 -71.87 30.79
CA ASP A 33 -9.60 -70.80 30.18
C ASP A 33 -9.25 -69.43 30.81
N PHE A 34 -9.11 -69.37 32.14
CA PHE A 34 -8.68 -68.16 32.84
C PHE A 34 -7.29 -67.69 32.41
N ASN A 35 -6.33 -68.62 32.24
CA ASN A 35 -4.98 -68.26 31.84
C ASN A 35 -4.94 -67.75 30.39
N GLU A 36 -5.74 -68.31 29.50
CA GLU A 36 -5.88 -67.83 28.12
C GLU A 36 -6.50 -66.42 28.08
N GLU A 37 -7.55 -66.17 28.87
CA GLU A 37 -8.17 -64.85 28.98
C GLU A 37 -7.21 -63.82 29.60
N TYR A 38 -6.45 -64.20 30.63
CA TYR A 38 -5.44 -63.35 31.25
C TYR A 38 -4.34 -62.93 30.27
N GLU A 39 -3.84 -63.87 29.46
CA GLU A 39 -2.84 -63.58 28.43
C GLU A 39 -3.40 -62.66 27.33
N SER A 40 -4.66 -62.86 26.92
CA SER A 40 -5.34 -61.95 25.98
C SER A 40 -5.45 -60.55 26.57
N LEU A 41 -5.92 -60.43 27.81
CA LEU A 41 -6.09 -59.15 28.50
C LEU A 41 -4.75 -58.43 28.71
N SER A 42 -3.69 -59.18 28.99
CA SER A 42 -2.34 -58.65 29.11
C SER A 42 -1.86 -58.02 27.79
N LYS A 43 -2.10 -58.71 26.65
CA LYS A 43 -1.78 -58.18 25.31
C LYS A 43 -2.61 -56.94 24.95
N ASP A 44 -3.90 -56.95 25.31
CA ASP A 44 -4.79 -55.80 25.07
C ASP A 44 -4.35 -54.58 25.89
N ARG A 45 -3.96 -54.79 27.15
CA ARG A 45 -3.39 -53.73 28.00
C ARG A 45 -2.13 -53.13 27.37
N ASP A 46 -1.21 -53.97 26.92
CA ASP A 46 0.05 -53.49 26.33
C ASP A 46 -0.19 -52.72 25.03
N SER A 47 -1.11 -53.20 24.20
CA SER A 47 -1.55 -52.52 22.97
C SER A 47 -2.21 -51.17 23.28
N LEU A 48 -3.05 -51.11 24.32
CA LEU A 48 -3.67 -49.87 24.77
C LEU A 48 -2.64 -48.85 25.25
N ILE A 49 -1.66 -49.28 26.05
CA ILE A 49 -0.57 -48.41 26.52
C ILE A 49 0.23 -47.85 25.33
N GLN A 50 0.55 -48.69 24.34
CA GLN A 50 1.25 -48.25 23.15
C GLN A 50 0.44 -47.20 22.38
N SER A 51 -0.84 -47.47 22.10
CA SER A 51 -1.71 -46.53 21.38
C SER A 51 -1.91 -45.20 22.13
N PHE A 52 -1.97 -45.25 23.47
CA PHE A 52 -2.07 -44.07 24.32
C PHE A 52 -0.80 -43.21 24.24
N ASN A 53 0.37 -43.84 24.29
CA ASN A 53 1.66 -43.14 24.19
C ASN A 53 1.82 -42.49 22.81
N GLU A 54 1.49 -43.20 21.73
CA GLU A 54 1.54 -42.67 20.37
C GLU A 54 0.57 -41.48 20.19
N THR A 55 -0.64 -41.59 20.72
CA THR A 55 -1.65 -40.51 20.67
C THR A 55 -1.19 -39.30 21.48
N SER A 56 -0.64 -39.54 22.67
CA SER A 56 -0.12 -38.48 23.54
C SER A 56 1.04 -37.72 22.88
N ALA A 57 1.95 -38.43 22.21
CA ALA A 57 3.04 -37.82 21.46
C ALA A 57 2.53 -36.97 20.28
N LYS A 58 1.55 -37.49 19.51
CA LYS A 58 0.91 -36.73 18.42
C LYS A 58 0.22 -35.48 18.93
N ASN A 59 -0.50 -35.56 20.04
CA ASN A 59 -1.17 -34.41 20.65
C ASN A 59 -0.17 -33.35 21.14
N ALA A 60 0.95 -33.75 21.74
CA ALA A 60 1.99 -32.82 22.15
C ALA A 60 2.60 -32.07 20.94
N LEU A 61 2.82 -32.77 19.83
CA LEU A 61 3.33 -32.16 18.59
C LEU A 61 2.32 -31.18 17.98
N LEU A 62 1.03 -31.56 17.92
CA LEU A 62 -0.03 -30.68 17.43
C LEU A 62 -0.18 -29.41 18.29
N LEU A 63 -0.07 -29.52 19.61
CA LEU A 63 -0.09 -28.36 20.51
C LEU A 63 1.07 -27.40 20.21
N SER A 64 2.28 -27.95 20.01
CA SER A 64 3.46 -27.17 19.63
C SER A 64 3.26 -26.44 18.30
N GLN A 65 2.75 -27.14 17.28
CA GLN A 65 2.47 -26.55 15.96
C GLN A 65 1.39 -25.47 16.03
N ASN A 66 0.33 -25.68 16.81
CA ASN A 66 -0.72 -24.67 17.00
C ASN A 66 -0.18 -23.41 17.67
N GLN A 67 0.67 -23.54 18.69
CA GLN A 67 1.31 -22.39 19.32
C GLN A 67 2.18 -21.61 18.33
N GLU A 68 2.95 -22.31 17.49
CA GLU A 68 3.75 -21.66 16.45
C GLU A 68 2.87 -20.89 15.46
N LEU A 69 1.79 -21.51 14.96
CA LEU A 69 0.83 -20.87 14.06
C LEU A 69 0.15 -19.65 14.71
N GLU A 70 -0.24 -19.73 15.99
CA GLU A 70 -0.79 -18.59 16.73
C GLU A 70 0.20 -17.42 16.81
N THR A 71 1.49 -17.70 17.03
CA THR A 71 2.51 -16.65 17.04
C THR A 71 2.71 -16.03 15.67
N GLN A 72 2.73 -16.83 14.60
CA GLN A 72 2.84 -16.34 13.22
C GLN A 72 1.64 -15.49 12.85
N ASN A 73 0.43 -15.90 13.20
CA ASN A 73 -0.79 -15.12 12.98
C ASN A 73 -0.74 -13.77 13.68
N LYS A 74 -0.31 -13.70 14.95
CA LYS A 74 -0.14 -12.42 15.65
C LYS A 74 0.85 -11.49 14.97
N VAL A 75 1.96 -12.02 14.43
CA VAL A 75 2.94 -11.24 13.67
C VAL A 75 2.33 -10.71 12.37
N LEU A 76 1.57 -11.55 11.66
CA LEU A 76 0.86 -11.16 10.44
C LEU A 76 -0.18 -10.07 10.70
N GLU A 77 -1.00 -10.21 11.75
CA GLU A 77 -1.98 -9.21 12.16
C GLU A 77 -1.33 -7.86 12.47
N GLN A 78 -0.22 -7.85 13.23
CA GLN A 78 0.53 -6.62 13.50
C GLN A 78 1.11 -6.00 12.23
N THR A 79 1.56 -6.83 11.29
CA THR A 79 2.13 -6.37 10.01
C THR A 79 1.04 -5.75 9.13
N LEU A 80 -0.13 -6.40 9.06
CA LEU A 80 -1.30 -5.88 8.37
C LEU A 80 -1.74 -4.55 8.97
N ALA A 81 -1.87 -4.45 10.30
CA ALA A 81 -2.25 -3.21 10.96
C ALA A 81 -1.27 -2.05 10.65
N LYS A 82 0.05 -2.33 10.64
CA LYS A 82 1.07 -1.33 10.25
C LYS A 82 0.94 -0.91 8.78
N LYS A 83 0.69 -1.86 7.88
CA LYS A 83 0.51 -1.58 6.45
C LYS A 83 -0.76 -0.80 6.19
N GLN A 84 -1.86 -1.15 6.85
CA GLN A 84 -3.13 -0.42 6.81
C GLN A 84 -2.93 1.03 7.23
N LYS A 85 -2.27 1.26 8.37
CA LYS A 85 -1.97 2.61 8.85
C LYS A 85 -1.10 3.40 7.87
N ALA A 86 -0.07 2.78 7.30
CA ALA A 86 0.76 3.42 6.28
C ALA A 86 -0.04 3.76 5.01
N LEU A 87 -1.02 2.92 4.66
CA LEU A 87 -1.91 3.17 3.53
C LEU A 87 -2.86 4.32 3.82
N GLU A 88 -3.47 4.37 5.02
CA GLU A 88 -4.30 5.50 5.48
C GLU A 88 -3.52 6.81 5.53
N GLU A 89 -2.25 6.77 5.94
CA GLU A 89 -1.35 7.93 5.89
C GLU A 89 -1.07 8.38 4.45
N LEU A 90 -0.92 7.44 3.51
CA LEU A 90 -0.71 7.73 2.08
C LEU A 90 -1.98 8.25 1.39
N ASP A 91 -3.13 7.68 1.75
CA ASP A 91 -4.47 7.97 1.21
C ASP A 91 -5.10 9.21 1.86
N SER A 92 -4.46 9.74 2.91
CA SER A 92 -4.83 11.04 3.45
C SER A 92 -4.54 12.10 2.39
N LYS A 93 -5.63 12.55 1.74
CA LYS A 93 -5.95 13.82 1.05
C LYS A 93 -4.90 14.93 0.94
N VAL A 94 -3.91 14.99 1.83
CA VAL A 94 -2.78 15.93 1.89
C VAL A 94 -2.01 16.01 0.56
N ALA A 95 -1.79 14.90 -0.15
CA ALA A 95 -1.08 14.93 -1.42
C ALA A 95 -1.89 15.64 -2.53
N LEU A 96 -3.20 15.40 -2.59
CA LEU A 96 -4.08 16.00 -3.60
C LEU A 96 -4.51 17.43 -3.24
N GLU A 97 -4.72 17.73 -1.95
CA GLU A 97 -4.96 19.08 -1.45
C GLU A 97 -3.74 19.98 -1.68
N GLY A 98 -2.52 19.47 -1.48
CA GLY A 98 -1.28 20.18 -1.79
C GLY A 98 -1.16 20.51 -3.27
N ILE A 99 -1.42 19.53 -4.15
CA ILE A 99 -1.41 19.73 -5.61
C ILE A 99 -2.45 20.76 -6.05
N TYR A 100 -3.66 20.74 -5.48
CA TYR A 100 -4.71 21.71 -5.80
C TYR A 100 -4.35 23.15 -5.35
N PHE A 101 -3.71 23.27 -4.18
CA PHE A 101 -3.18 24.54 -3.68
C PHE A 101 -2.08 25.09 -4.60
N ASP A 102 -1.17 24.22 -5.05
CA ASP A 102 -0.08 24.59 -5.96
C ASP A 102 -0.60 25.09 -7.32
N PHE A 103 -1.60 24.41 -7.91
CA PHE A 103 -2.23 24.88 -9.14
C PHE A 103 -2.95 26.22 -8.97
N SER A 104 -3.62 26.44 -7.84
CA SER A 104 -4.30 27.72 -7.56
C SER A 104 -3.31 28.87 -7.40
N ASN A 105 -2.15 28.64 -6.77
CA ASN A 105 -1.08 29.63 -6.67
C ASN A 105 -0.47 29.96 -8.05
N LEU A 106 -0.25 28.94 -8.88
CA LEU A 106 0.29 29.12 -10.22
C LEU A 106 -0.67 29.89 -11.13
N GLU A 107 -1.97 29.62 -11.02
CA GLU A 107 -3.04 30.36 -11.71
C GLU A 107 -3.03 31.85 -11.30
N SER A 108 -2.95 32.13 -9.99
CA SER A 108 -2.85 33.51 -9.48
C SER A 108 -1.62 34.25 -9.99
N LEU A 109 -0.45 33.62 -9.98
CA LEU A 109 0.79 34.22 -10.47
C LEU A 109 0.72 34.54 -11.98
N CYS A 110 0.10 33.66 -12.76
CA CYS A 110 -0.08 33.88 -14.19
C CYS A 110 -1.07 35.02 -14.48
N GLU A 111 -2.17 35.12 -13.73
CA GLU A 111 -3.12 36.24 -13.84
C GLU A 111 -2.49 37.57 -13.41
N ASP A 112 -1.66 37.58 -12.36
CA ASP A 112 -0.90 38.77 -11.96
C ASP A 112 0.06 39.22 -13.07
N LEU A 113 0.80 38.29 -13.67
CA LEU A 113 1.69 38.57 -14.80
C LEU A 113 0.94 39.13 -16.00
N LYS A 114 -0.22 38.56 -16.32
CA LYS A 114 -1.10 39.05 -17.40
C LYS A 114 -1.59 40.47 -17.13
N ALA A 115 -2.07 40.74 -15.92
CA ALA A 115 -2.51 42.08 -15.52
C ALA A 115 -1.37 43.11 -15.56
N HIS A 116 -0.13 42.68 -15.30
CA HIS A 116 1.05 43.52 -15.47
C HIS A 116 1.36 43.81 -16.94
N LEU A 117 1.24 42.82 -17.82
CA LEU A 117 1.43 43.00 -19.27
C LEU A 117 0.36 43.90 -19.89
N GLU A 118 -0.90 43.78 -19.47
CA GLU A 118 -2.01 44.62 -19.96
C GLU A 118 -1.82 46.11 -19.64
N LYS A 119 -1.08 46.44 -18.57
CA LYS A 119 -0.75 47.83 -18.19
C LYS A 119 0.33 48.45 -19.08
N ILE A 120 1.02 47.67 -19.91
CA ILE A 120 2.07 48.17 -20.79
C ILE A 120 1.41 48.75 -22.04
N ASP A 121 1.56 50.06 -22.24
CA ASP A 121 1.11 50.70 -23.47
C ASP A 121 1.95 50.17 -24.65
N THR A 122 1.28 49.49 -25.58
CA THR A 122 1.91 48.88 -26.75
C THR A 122 1.87 49.78 -27.99
N ALA A 123 1.34 51.00 -27.87
CA ALA A 123 1.26 51.95 -28.96
C ALA A 123 2.61 52.67 -29.17
N LEU A 124 3.33 52.28 -30.22
CA LEU A 124 4.48 53.04 -30.70
C LEU A 124 4.03 54.28 -31.48
N PRO A 125 4.65 55.46 -31.27
CA PRO A 125 4.46 56.60 -32.16
C PRO A 125 4.97 56.28 -33.59
N ALA A 126 4.67 57.15 -34.56
CA ALA A 126 5.16 56.97 -35.92
C ALA A 126 6.70 56.95 -35.97
N LYS A 127 7.29 56.05 -36.78
CA LYS A 127 8.75 55.93 -36.95
C LYS A 127 9.34 57.30 -37.32
N PRO A 128 10.46 57.74 -36.72
CA PRO A 128 10.97 59.12 -36.84
C PRO A 128 11.49 59.55 -38.24
N ASN A 129 11.22 58.80 -39.31
CA ASN A 129 11.67 59.08 -40.67
C ASN A 129 11.26 60.47 -41.19
N ALA A 130 10.14 61.04 -40.70
CA ALA A 130 9.72 62.40 -41.06
C ALA A 130 10.67 63.50 -40.56
N LEU A 131 11.53 63.21 -39.58
CA LEU A 131 12.44 64.17 -38.94
C LEU A 131 13.78 64.32 -39.67
N GLN A 132 14.01 63.55 -40.74
CA GLN A 132 15.28 63.52 -41.46
C GLN A 132 15.64 64.87 -42.11
N LYS A 133 14.65 65.58 -42.67
CA LYS A 133 14.85 66.94 -43.21
C LYS A 133 15.14 67.96 -42.09
N LEU A 134 14.59 67.73 -40.91
CA LEU A 134 14.74 68.62 -39.75
C LEU A 134 16.13 68.48 -39.12
N GLU A 135 16.67 67.26 -39.01
CA GLU A 135 18.05 67.01 -38.53
C GLU A 135 19.09 67.68 -39.45
N VAL A 136 18.95 67.55 -40.76
CA VAL A 136 19.86 68.18 -41.72
C VAL A 136 19.83 69.70 -41.57
N SER A 137 18.64 70.30 -41.46
CA SER A 137 18.49 71.74 -41.22
C SER A 137 19.09 72.16 -39.87
N TYR A 138 18.89 71.38 -38.82
CA TYR A 138 19.43 71.64 -37.49
C TYR A 138 20.97 71.60 -37.48
N GLN A 139 21.58 70.57 -38.05
CA GLN A 139 23.04 70.44 -38.15
C GLN A 139 23.68 71.58 -38.96
N GLN A 140 23.00 72.08 -40.00
CA GLN A 140 23.44 73.24 -40.77
C GLN A 140 23.40 74.53 -39.92
N HIS A 141 22.32 74.75 -39.18
CA HIS A 141 22.15 75.94 -38.35
C HIS A 141 23.00 75.89 -37.08
N GLN A 142 23.28 74.71 -36.54
CA GLN A 142 24.10 74.51 -35.33
C GLN A 142 25.50 75.14 -35.46
N LYS A 143 26.07 75.14 -36.68
CA LYS A 143 27.35 75.80 -36.99
C LYS A 143 27.30 77.33 -36.92
N LEU A 144 26.10 77.91 -36.91
CA LEU A 144 25.86 79.35 -36.92
C LEU A 144 25.40 79.89 -35.56
N VAL A 145 25.18 79.04 -34.55
CA VAL A 145 24.66 79.45 -33.22
C VAL A 145 25.76 79.47 -32.17
N ALA A 146 25.82 80.55 -31.37
CA ALA A 146 26.86 80.76 -30.35
C ALA A 146 26.79 79.79 -29.15
N LYS A 147 25.63 79.17 -28.90
CA LYS A 147 25.43 78.08 -27.92
C LYS A 147 24.46 77.05 -28.50
N PRO A 148 24.94 75.96 -29.11
CA PRO A 148 24.08 74.86 -29.50
C PRO A 148 23.47 74.16 -28.27
N ALA A 149 22.40 73.38 -28.48
CA ALA A 149 21.74 72.66 -27.39
C ALA A 149 22.69 71.62 -26.76
N ASN A 150 22.66 71.50 -25.43
CA ASN A 150 23.60 70.66 -24.67
C ASN A 150 23.40 69.15 -24.86
N SER A 151 22.28 68.71 -25.45
CA SER A 151 21.94 67.30 -25.68
C SER A 151 21.02 67.21 -26.88
N TYR A 152 21.52 66.65 -28.00
CA TYR A 152 20.76 66.36 -29.20
C TYR A 152 20.82 64.85 -29.46
N VAL A 153 19.66 64.21 -29.57
CA VAL A 153 19.55 62.81 -30.00
C VAL A 153 19.52 62.80 -31.51
N THR A 154 20.47 62.11 -32.15
CA THR A 154 20.51 62.00 -33.61
C THR A 154 19.37 61.14 -34.13
N LEU A 155 18.98 61.32 -35.40
CA LEU A 155 17.96 60.47 -36.01
C LEU A 155 18.38 58.99 -35.97
N ALA A 156 19.66 58.71 -36.17
CA ALA A 156 20.20 57.34 -36.09
C ALA A 156 19.99 56.72 -34.70
N GLN A 157 20.25 57.48 -33.63
CA GLN A 157 20.00 57.03 -32.25
C GLN A 157 18.50 56.83 -31.98
N ALA A 158 17.65 57.73 -32.49
CA ALA A 158 16.20 57.61 -32.35
C ALA A 158 15.64 56.40 -33.12
N GLN A 159 16.18 56.11 -34.32
CA GLN A 159 15.81 54.94 -35.12
C GLN A 159 16.25 53.64 -34.44
N GLU A 160 17.47 53.59 -33.91
CA GLU A 160 17.96 52.43 -33.16
C GLU A 160 17.12 52.15 -31.92
N LEU A 161 16.77 53.21 -31.16
CA LEU A 161 15.88 53.09 -30.02
C LEU A 161 14.49 52.58 -30.43
N TYR A 162 13.94 53.12 -31.53
CA TYR A 162 12.65 52.69 -32.06
C TYR A 162 12.64 51.20 -32.42
N GLU A 163 13.68 50.73 -33.11
CA GLU A 163 13.83 49.33 -33.50
C GLU A 163 13.97 48.41 -32.28
N ARG A 164 14.70 48.84 -31.25
CA ARG A 164 14.76 48.12 -29.97
C ARG A 164 13.40 48.05 -29.27
N ILE A 165 12.63 49.14 -29.25
CA ILE A 165 11.27 49.14 -28.67
C ILE A 165 10.34 48.23 -29.47
N GLU A 166 10.44 48.23 -30.81
CA GLU A 166 9.64 47.35 -31.66
C GLU A 166 9.94 45.87 -31.39
N VAL A 167 11.21 45.50 -31.22
CA VAL A 167 11.63 44.16 -30.81
C VAL A 167 11.09 43.83 -29.42
N PHE A 168 11.17 44.76 -28.47
CA PHE A 168 10.67 44.57 -27.12
C PHE A 168 9.15 44.34 -27.09
N LEU A 169 8.37 45.08 -27.90
CA LEU A 169 6.93 44.86 -28.05
C LEU A 169 6.58 43.50 -28.67
N LYS A 170 7.40 43.00 -29.61
CA LYS A 170 7.23 41.65 -30.15
C LYS A 170 7.42 40.60 -29.06
N HIS A 171 8.43 40.76 -28.20
CA HIS A 171 8.64 39.87 -27.06
C HIS A 171 7.48 39.93 -26.07
N PHE A 172 6.93 41.11 -25.76
CA PHE A 172 5.76 41.21 -24.89
C PHE A 172 4.54 40.46 -25.41
N LYS A 173 4.25 40.56 -26.72
CA LYS A 173 3.16 39.80 -27.34
C LYS A 173 3.40 38.29 -27.28
N SER A 174 4.66 37.86 -27.40
CA SER A 174 5.03 36.45 -27.24
C SER A 174 4.81 35.98 -25.81
N LEU A 175 5.21 36.77 -24.81
CA LEU A 175 5.01 36.47 -23.39
C LEU A 175 3.52 36.39 -23.03
N ASP A 176 2.70 37.31 -23.55
CA ASP A 176 1.25 37.29 -23.35
C ASP A 176 0.62 35.99 -23.89
N LEU A 177 1.05 35.55 -25.08
CA LEU A 177 0.63 34.26 -25.65
C LEU A 177 1.09 33.07 -24.80
N GLU A 178 2.32 33.10 -24.28
CA GLU A 178 2.85 32.03 -23.42
C GLU A 178 2.08 31.93 -22.10
N ILE A 179 1.77 33.06 -21.47
CA ILE A 179 0.95 33.09 -20.24
C ILE A 179 -0.44 32.52 -20.51
N ALA A 180 -1.06 32.86 -21.65
CA ALA A 180 -2.36 32.30 -22.02
C ALA A 180 -2.31 30.76 -22.21
N LYS A 181 -1.21 30.22 -22.76
CA LYS A 181 -1.00 28.77 -22.88
C LYS A 181 -0.83 28.11 -21.51
N ILE A 182 -0.02 28.70 -20.64
CA ILE A 182 0.21 28.18 -19.28
C ILE A 182 -1.11 28.15 -18.51
N LEU A 183 -1.92 29.21 -18.58
CA LEU A 183 -3.23 29.26 -17.93
C LEU A 183 -4.19 28.16 -18.41
N LEU A 184 -4.17 27.84 -19.71
CA LEU A 184 -4.95 26.73 -20.25
C LEU A 184 -4.44 25.38 -19.74
N GLU A 185 -3.13 25.17 -19.75
CA GLU A 185 -2.52 23.91 -19.28
C GLU A 185 -2.75 23.68 -17.78
N VAL A 186 -2.62 24.73 -16.96
CA VAL A 186 -2.93 24.70 -15.53
C VAL A 186 -4.39 24.33 -15.29
N ARG A 187 -5.32 24.90 -16.07
CA ARG A 187 -6.75 24.56 -15.98
C ARG A 187 -7.01 23.10 -16.34
N ASP A 188 -6.43 22.61 -17.44
CA ASP A 188 -6.64 21.25 -17.90
C ASP A 188 -6.08 20.23 -16.90
N LEU A 189 -4.89 20.48 -16.36
CA LEU A 189 -4.29 19.64 -15.32
C LEU A 189 -5.10 19.64 -14.01
N LYS A 190 -5.61 20.81 -13.60
CA LYS A 190 -6.47 20.95 -12.43
C LYS A 190 -7.76 20.14 -12.58
N ASN A 191 -8.40 20.19 -13.75
CA ASN A 191 -9.59 19.40 -14.06
C ASN A 191 -9.32 17.89 -14.05
N GLN A 192 -8.21 17.45 -14.65
CA GLN A 192 -7.81 16.03 -14.65
C GLN A 192 -7.54 15.50 -13.23
N CYS A 193 -6.93 16.31 -12.37
CA CYS A 193 -6.73 15.96 -10.96
C CYS A 193 -8.07 15.82 -10.22
N GLN A 194 -9.04 16.67 -10.54
CA GLN A 194 -10.37 16.62 -9.93
C GLN A 194 -11.19 15.41 -10.38
N GLU A 195 -11.20 15.08 -11.67
CA GLU A 195 -11.87 13.88 -12.20
C GLU A 195 -11.32 12.59 -11.56
N LYS A 196 -9.99 12.47 -11.45
CA LYS A 196 -9.36 11.31 -10.80
C LYS A 196 -9.74 11.15 -9.34
N TYR A 197 -9.92 12.26 -8.61
CA TYR A 197 -10.34 12.25 -7.22
C TYR A 197 -11.81 11.83 -7.05
N GLU A 198 -12.68 12.29 -7.95
CA GLU A 198 -14.10 11.91 -7.95
C GLU A 198 -14.30 10.42 -8.31
N ASP A 199 -13.48 9.88 -9.21
CA ASP A 199 -13.53 8.46 -9.58
C ASP A 199 -12.98 7.56 -8.46
N SER A 200 -11.86 7.92 -7.82
CA SER A 200 -11.34 7.15 -6.68
C SER A 200 -12.29 7.15 -5.47
N SER A 201 -13.06 8.23 -5.29
CA SER A 201 -14.07 8.32 -4.24
C SER A 201 -15.32 7.50 -4.52
N LYS A 202 -15.62 7.15 -5.79
CA LYS A 202 -16.77 6.33 -6.18
C LYS A 202 -16.47 4.83 -6.14
N GLU A 203 -15.22 4.43 -6.40
CA GLU A 203 -14.80 3.01 -6.29
C GLU A 203 -14.66 2.52 -4.84
N SER A 204 -14.65 3.45 -3.88
CA SER A 204 -14.49 3.16 -2.44
C SER A 204 -15.84 3.05 -1.66
N LEU A 205 -16.98 3.08 -2.36
CA LEU A 205 -18.36 2.95 -1.83
C LEU A 205 -19.02 1.67 -2.31
#